data_AF-A0A355WNB4-F1
#
_entry.id   AF-A0A355WNB4-F1
#
_cell.length_a   1.000
_cell.length_b   1.000
_cell.length_c   1.000
_cell.angle_alpha   90.00
_cell.angle_beta   90.00
_cell.angle_gamma   90.00
#
_symmetry.space_group_name_H-M   'P 1'
#
loop_
_entity.id
_entity.type
_entity.pdbx_description
1 polymer ?
#
loop_
_entity_poly.entity_id
_entity_poly.type
_entity_poly.pdbx_seq_one_letter_code
_entity_poly.pdbx_strand_id
1 'polypeptide(L)'
;MNKHRPYTPDPGQMALWPNASGNDINGLGETTFRRPRHVYWSDPDNSTFGAVQKWFYARNSHPDIETQRLARNAIRDVPLPPVAEHPVQKTDAEWTSALKAEALRFGAEDVGVAEMDPDWVYEGWAEPYSHIVVMAIAMDYDTMTQAPEIAAGVEVVRQYA
;
A
#
# COMPACT_ATOMS: atom_id res chain seq x y z
N MET A 1 -15.03 -22.84 12.76
CA MET A 1 -15.65 -22.83 11.42
C MET A 1 -15.77 -21.36 10.98
N ASN A 2 -15.31 -20.99 9.78
CA ASN A 2 -15.42 -19.61 9.30
C ASN A 2 -16.90 -19.28 9.02
N LYS A 3 -17.46 -18.25 9.67
CA LYS A 3 -18.87 -17.83 9.55
C LYS A 3 -19.27 -17.42 8.12
N HIS A 4 -18.29 -17.12 7.27
CA HIS A 4 -18.49 -16.70 5.88
C HIS A 4 -18.42 -17.86 4.87
N ARG A 5 -18.43 -19.12 5.33
CA ARG A 5 -18.46 -20.29 4.44
C ARG A 5 -19.84 -20.97 4.44
N PRO A 6 -20.38 -21.34 3.26
CA PRO A 6 -19.82 -21.13 1.92
C PRO A 6 -19.86 -19.65 1.52
N TYR A 7 -18.80 -19.18 0.85
CA TYR A 7 -18.73 -17.81 0.35
C TYR A 7 -19.45 -17.71 -1.00
N THR A 8 -20.30 -16.70 -1.16
CA THR A 8 -20.90 -16.32 -2.44
C THR A 8 -20.57 -14.85 -2.68
N PRO A 9 -19.91 -14.49 -3.80
CA PRO A 9 -19.56 -13.11 -4.09
C PRO A 9 -20.81 -12.26 -4.36
N ASP A 10 -20.71 -10.96 -4.10
CA ASP A 10 -21.79 -10.02 -4.40
C ASP A 10 -22.04 -10.00 -5.92
N PRO A 11 -23.26 -10.29 -6.41
CA PRO A 11 -23.55 -10.34 -7.84
C PRO A 11 -23.29 -9.00 -8.56
N GLY A 12 -23.48 -7.88 -7.86
CA GLY A 12 -23.20 -6.55 -8.40
C GLY A 12 -21.71 -6.28 -8.53
N GLN A 13 -20.86 -6.88 -7.69
CA GLN A 13 -19.41 -6.87 -7.91
C GLN A 13 -19.05 -7.69 -9.14
N MET A 14 -19.61 -8.91 -9.22
CA MET A 14 -19.29 -9.85 -10.29
C MET A 14 -19.75 -9.35 -11.66
N ALA A 15 -20.83 -8.56 -11.72
CA ALA A 15 -21.28 -7.91 -12.94
C ALA A 15 -20.28 -6.87 -13.49
N LEU A 16 -19.38 -6.36 -12.65
CA LEU A 16 -18.33 -5.40 -13.03
C LEU A 16 -16.97 -6.07 -13.26
N TRP A 17 -16.91 -7.39 -13.08
CA TRP A 17 -15.67 -8.13 -13.27
C TRP A 17 -15.25 -8.09 -14.74
N PRO A 18 -14.00 -7.72 -15.06
CA PRO A 18 -13.55 -7.68 -16.44
C PRO A 18 -13.50 -9.09 -17.03
N ASN A 19 -13.54 -9.20 -18.36
CA ASN A 19 -13.21 -10.45 -19.04
C ASN A 19 -11.69 -10.70 -19.04
N ALA A 20 -11.11 -10.78 -17.84
CA ALA A 20 -9.71 -10.97 -17.57
C ALA A 20 -9.52 -11.80 -16.30
N SER A 21 -8.54 -12.71 -16.31
CA SER A 21 -8.16 -13.47 -15.13
C SER A 21 -7.11 -12.71 -14.33
N GLY A 22 -7.22 -12.76 -13.00
CA GLY A 22 -6.14 -12.28 -12.12
C GLY A 22 -4.83 -13.04 -12.33
N ASN A 23 -4.89 -14.29 -12.78
CA ASN A 23 -3.71 -15.11 -13.09
C ASN A 23 -2.97 -14.61 -14.34
N ASP A 24 -3.70 -14.17 -15.37
CA ASP A 24 -3.05 -13.63 -16.57
C ASP A 24 -2.35 -12.30 -16.25
N ILE A 25 -2.88 -11.55 -15.28
CA ILE A 25 -2.34 -10.25 -14.88
C ILE A 25 -1.14 -10.40 -13.94
N ASN A 26 -1.22 -11.33 -12.98
CA ASN A 26 -0.11 -11.60 -12.06
C ASN A 26 1.03 -12.40 -12.69
N GLY A 27 0.87 -12.82 -13.96
CA GLY A 27 1.89 -13.50 -14.75
C GLY A 27 2.03 -14.99 -14.44
N LEU A 28 0.96 -15.64 -13.96
CA LEU A 28 0.96 -17.07 -13.73
C LEU A 28 1.25 -17.81 -15.04
N GLY A 29 2.41 -18.49 -15.10
CA GLY A 29 2.85 -19.26 -16.27
C GLY A 29 3.72 -18.48 -17.26
N GLU A 30 3.99 -17.20 -17.01
CA GLU A 30 4.97 -16.44 -17.80
C GLU A 30 6.39 -16.94 -17.54
N THR A 31 7.20 -17.06 -18.60
CA THR A 31 8.61 -17.50 -18.51
C THR A 31 9.60 -16.37 -18.80
N THR A 32 9.11 -15.24 -19.29
CA THR A 32 9.91 -14.06 -19.60
C THR A 32 9.67 -13.00 -18.55
N PHE A 33 10.75 -12.38 -18.07
CA PHE A 33 10.64 -11.26 -17.15
C PHE A 33 9.88 -10.09 -17.77
N ARG A 34 9.05 -9.43 -16.94
CA ARG A 34 8.51 -8.10 -17.17
C ARG A 34 8.34 -7.37 -15.84
N ARG A 35 8.38 -6.04 -15.88
CA ARG A 35 8.10 -5.19 -14.72
C ARG A 35 6.65 -5.31 -14.26
N PRO A 36 6.35 -5.01 -12.99
CA PRO A 36 4.99 -5.01 -12.49
C PRO A 36 4.16 -3.93 -13.19
N ARG A 37 2.86 -4.20 -13.33
CA ARG A 37 1.85 -3.24 -13.80
C ARG A 37 0.85 -2.99 -12.67
N HIS A 38 0.26 -1.81 -12.65
CA HIS A 38 -0.77 -1.49 -11.68
C HIS A 38 -2.04 -2.34 -11.91
N VAL A 39 -2.63 -2.84 -10.82
CA VAL A 39 -3.93 -3.54 -10.81
C VAL A 39 -4.89 -2.81 -9.89
N TYR A 40 -4.49 -2.72 -8.62
CA TYR A 40 -4.99 -1.84 -7.56
C TYR A 40 -3.75 -1.31 -6.81
N TRP A 41 -3.76 -0.17 -6.12
CA TRP A 41 -4.74 0.91 -6.14
C TRP A 41 -4.16 2.04 -6.99
N SER A 42 -4.54 2.11 -8.26
CA SER A 42 -4.10 3.16 -9.19
C SER A 42 -5.30 3.98 -9.65
N ASP A 43 -5.07 4.89 -10.60
CA ASP A 43 -6.16 5.55 -11.33
C ASP A 43 -7.12 4.49 -11.92
N PRO A 44 -8.38 4.44 -11.44
CA PRO A 44 -9.33 3.43 -11.87
C PRO A 44 -9.83 3.65 -13.31
N ASP A 45 -9.61 4.80 -13.93
CA ASP A 45 -9.95 5.00 -15.35
C ASP A 45 -8.98 4.29 -16.29
N ASN A 46 -7.77 3.99 -15.80
CA ASN A 46 -6.69 3.37 -16.56
C ASN A 46 -6.38 1.92 -16.14
N SER A 47 -7.15 1.34 -15.20
CA SER A 47 -6.95 -0.03 -14.70
C SER A 47 -7.95 -1.02 -15.29
N THR A 48 -7.49 -2.23 -15.62
CA THR A 48 -8.33 -3.37 -16.03
C THR A 48 -9.44 -3.67 -15.02
N PHE A 49 -9.18 -3.44 -13.74
CA PHE A 49 -10.10 -3.70 -12.62
C PHE A 49 -10.78 -2.43 -12.09
N GLY A 50 -10.71 -1.34 -12.85
CA GLY A 50 -11.18 -0.02 -12.45
C GLY A 50 -12.66 0.06 -12.05
N ALA A 51 -13.54 -0.62 -12.79
CA ALA A 51 -14.97 -0.68 -12.46
C ALA A 51 -15.23 -1.32 -11.08
N VAL A 52 -14.53 -2.41 -10.79
CA VAL A 52 -14.58 -3.09 -9.48
C VAL A 52 -13.96 -2.19 -8.39
N GLN A 53 -12.90 -1.43 -8.70
CA GLN A 53 -12.31 -0.45 -7.77
C GLN A 53 -13.32 0.61 -7.34
N LYS A 54 -13.98 1.23 -8.32
CA LYS A 54 -14.98 2.29 -8.09
C LYS A 54 -16.17 1.77 -7.29
N TRP A 55 -16.61 0.54 -7.57
CA TRP A 55 -17.64 -0.14 -6.81
C TRP A 55 -17.23 -0.38 -5.35
N PHE A 56 -15.97 -0.75 -5.11
CA PHE A 56 -15.43 -0.90 -3.77
C PHE A 56 -15.42 0.44 -3.03
N TYR A 57 -14.96 1.52 -3.68
CA TYR A 57 -14.97 2.86 -3.09
C TYR A 57 -16.38 3.30 -2.68
N ALA A 58 -17.39 3.04 -3.50
CA ALA A 58 -18.78 3.37 -3.16
C ALA A 58 -19.29 2.63 -1.91
N ARG A 59 -18.85 1.39 -1.69
CA ARG A 59 -19.22 0.58 -0.51
C ARG A 59 -18.35 0.86 0.71
N ASN A 60 -17.12 1.33 0.53
CA ASN A 60 -16.18 1.58 1.62
C ASN A 60 -16.31 2.99 2.21
N SER A 61 -17.54 3.38 2.56
CA SER A 61 -17.96 4.75 2.90
C SER A 61 -18.51 4.90 4.33
N HIS A 62 -18.07 4.04 5.26
CA HIS A 62 -18.52 4.11 6.65
C HIS A 62 -17.97 5.36 7.38
N PRO A 63 -18.75 6.07 8.22
CA PRO A 63 -18.32 7.31 8.88
C PRO A 63 -17.00 7.20 9.65
N ASP A 64 -16.77 6.08 10.33
CA ASP A 64 -15.52 5.83 11.07
C ASP A 64 -14.30 5.73 10.14
N ILE A 65 -14.48 5.12 8.96
CA ILE A 65 -13.43 5.02 7.94
C ILE A 65 -13.15 6.41 7.37
N GLU A 66 -14.19 7.20 7.08
CA GLU A 66 -14.04 8.57 6.57
C GLU A 66 -13.33 9.47 7.56
N THR A 67 -13.58 9.31 8.87
CA THR A 67 -12.86 10.05 9.92
C THR A 67 -11.36 9.75 9.89
N GLN A 68 -10.96 8.48 9.74
CA GLN A 68 -9.54 8.13 9.60
C GLN A 68 -8.94 8.64 8.29
N ARG A 69 -9.69 8.64 7.18
CA ARG A 69 -9.23 9.23 5.90
C ARG A 69 -8.97 10.73 6.04
N LEU A 70 -9.83 11.46 6.76
CA LEU A 70 -9.65 12.89 7.02
C LEU A 70 -8.40 13.14 7.86
N ALA A 71 -8.18 12.37 8.92
CA ALA A 71 -6.97 12.46 9.74
C ALA A 71 -5.70 12.20 8.91
N ARG A 72 -5.70 11.14 8.11
CA ARG A 72 -4.62 10.83 7.17
C ARG A 72 -4.36 11.96 6.17
N ASN A 73 -5.41 12.52 5.58
CA ASN A 73 -5.27 13.61 4.61
C ASN A 73 -4.62 14.84 5.26
N ALA A 74 -5.00 15.17 6.50
CA ALA A 74 -4.40 16.28 7.22
C ALA A 74 -2.88 16.11 7.43
N ILE A 75 -2.41 14.88 7.71
CA ILE A 75 -0.98 14.57 7.85
C ILE A 75 -0.27 14.62 6.49
N ARG A 76 -0.86 14.01 5.46
CA ARG A 76 -0.30 14.02 4.09
C ARG A 76 -0.14 15.44 3.54
N ASP A 77 -1.06 16.34 3.87
CA ASP A 77 -1.06 17.71 3.36
C ASP A 77 -0.06 18.61 4.12
N VAL A 78 0.64 18.10 5.15
CA VAL A 78 1.77 18.79 5.78
C VAL A 78 2.94 18.86 4.79
N PRO A 79 3.46 20.06 4.47
CA PRO A 79 4.60 20.19 3.56
C PRO A 79 5.83 19.48 4.12
N LEU A 80 6.53 18.73 3.26
CA LEU A 80 7.83 18.18 3.60
C LEU A 80 8.85 19.32 3.81
N PRO A 81 9.75 19.21 4.80
CA PRO A 81 10.85 20.16 4.94
C PRO A 81 11.73 20.12 3.68
N PRO A 82 12.37 21.25 3.32
CA PRO A 82 13.30 21.27 2.20
C PRO A 82 14.48 20.33 2.48
N VAL A 83 15.04 19.76 1.41
CA VAL A 83 16.31 19.05 1.51
C VAL A 83 17.38 20.01 2.02
N ALA A 84 18.22 19.56 2.95
CA ALA A 84 19.27 20.38 3.52
C ALA A 84 20.24 20.90 2.44
N GLU A 85 20.59 22.19 2.51
CA GLU A 85 21.51 22.84 1.55
C GLU A 85 22.92 22.23 1.56
N HIS A 86 23.35 21.72 2.71
CA HIS A 86 24.67 21.14 2.91
C HIS A 86 24.56 19.66 3.24
N PRO A 87 24.98 18.76 2.34
CA PRO A 87 24.98 17.33 2.59
C PRO A 87 25.92 16.97 3.74
N VAL A 88 25.41 16.23 4.71
CA VAL A 88 26.25 15.64 5.77
C VAL A 88 26.96 14.42 5.19
N GLN A 89 28.26 14.29 5.44
CA GLN A 89 29.02 13.09 5.08
C GLN A 89 29.08 12.16 6.28
N LYS A 90 28.67 10.91 6.06
CA LYS A 90 28.70 9.82 7.04
C LYS A 90 29.06 8.54 6.29
N THR A 91 29.61 7.56 7.00
CA THR A 91 29.75 6.20 6.49
C THR A 91 28.38 5.53 6.35
N ASP A 92 28.29 4.48 5.51
CA ASP A 92 27.05 3.72 5.31
C ASP A 92 26.49 3.17 6.63
N ALA A 93 27.37 2.74 7.54
CA ALA A 93 27.00 2.23 8.85
C ALA A 93 26.38 3.33 9.74
N GLU A 94 26.96 4.53 9.74
CA GLU A 94 26.43 5.69 10.47
C GLU A 94 25.10 6.16 9.90
N TRP A 95 24.97 6.18 8.56
CA TRP A 95 23.71 6.51 7.91
C TRP A 95 22.60 5.50 8.25
N THR A 96 22.90 4.21 8.11
CA THR A 96 21.95 3.14 8.42
C THR A 96 21.52 3.19 9.88
N SER A 97 22.46 3.37 10.81
CA SER A 97 22.15 3.46 12.23
C SER A 97 21.28 4.67 12.57
N ALA A 98 21.61 5.85 12.02
CA ALA A 98 20.86 7.08 12.29
C ALA A 98 19.44 7.01 11.72
N LEU A 99 19.29 6.54 10.48
CA LEU A 99 18.01 6.37 9.81
C LEU A 99 17.11 5.39 10.58
N LYS A 100 17.62 4.21 10.94
CA LYS A 100 16.84 3.21 11.68
C LYS A 100 16.41 3.73 13.05
N ALA A 101 17.32 4.37 13.78
CA ALA A 101 16.99 4.96 15.07
C ALA A 101 15.86 5.99 14.95
N GLU A 102 15.90 6.83 13.92
CA GLU A 102 14.88 7.85 13.71
C GLU A 102 13.53 7.28 13.26
N ALA A 103 13.53 6.31 12.35
CA ALA A 103 12.30 5.65 11.90
C ALA A 103 11.61 4.88 13.05
N LEU A 104 12.37 4.17 13.89
CA LEU A 104 11.84 3.53 15.11
C LEU A 104 11.30 4.57 16.10
N ARG A 105 11.98 5.72 16.26
CA ARG A 105 11.51 6.83 17.10
C ARG A 105 10.21 7.43 16.58
N PHE A 106 9.99 7.43 15.27
CA PHE A 106 8.74 7.88 14.64
C PHE A 106 7.61 6.84 14.67
N GLY A 107 7.86 5.64 15.18
CA GLY A 107 6.83 4.63 15.42
C GLY A 107 6.82 3.47 14.43
N ALA A 108 7.84 3.31 13.58
CA ALA A 108 8.02 2.05 12.87
C ALA A 108 8.38 0.93 13.88
N GLU A 109 7.84 -0.28 13.67
CA GLU A 109 8.21 -1.44 14.47
C GLU A 109 9.51 -2.10 13.98
N ASP A 110 9.79 -2.01 12.68
CA ASP A 110 11.04 -2.48 12.09
C ASP A 110 11.41 -1.68 10.83
N VAL A 111 12.70 -1.65 10.50
CA VAL A 111 13.25 -0.85 9.42
C VAL A 111 14.40 -1.59 8.71
N GLY A 112 14.25 -1.77 7.40
CA GLY A 112 15.23 -2.31 6.49
C GLY A 112 15.75 -1.26 5.50
N VAL A 113 16.98 -1.46 5.04
CA VAL A 113 17.58 -0.67 3.95
C VAL A 113 18.19 -1.64 2.96
N ALA A 114 17.95 -1.41 1.67
CA ALA A 114 18.51 -2.21 0.58
C ALA A 114 18.85 -1.31 -0.61
N GLU A 115 19.64 -1.84 -1.55
CA GLU A 115 19.78 -1.23 -2.88
C GLU A 115 18.44 -1.27 -3.61
N MET A 116 18.15 -0.23 -4.39
CA MET A 116 16.96 -0.18 -5.23
C MET A 116 17.17 -1.02 -6.48
N ASP A 117 16.37 -2.07 -6.65
CA ASP A 117 16.30 -2.82 -7.90
C ASP A 117 15.27 -2.15 -8.84
N PRO A 118 15.69 -1.61 -10.00
CA PRO A 118 14.77 -0.96 -10.94
C PRO A 118 13.72 -1.91 -11.53
N ASP A 119 13.89 -3.22 -11.39
CA ASP A 119 12.91 -4.21 -11.84
C ASP A 119 11.68 -4.31 -10.92
N TRP A 120 11.75 -3.76 -9.71
CA TRP A 120 10.61 -3.62 -8.80
C TRP A 120 9.76 -2.38 -9.07
N VAL A 121 10.28 -1.44 -9.86
CA VAL A 121 9.56 -0.22 -10.24
C VAL A 121 8.50 -0.56 -11.28
N TYR A 122 7.29 0.00 -11.10
CA TYR A 122 6.19 -0.19 -12.06
C TYR A 122 6.59 0.23 -13.47
N GLU A 123 6.08 -0.51 -14.45
CA GLU A 123 6.26 -0.18 -15.88
C GLU A 123 5.83 1.27 -16.17
N GLY A 124 6.67 2.00 -16.91
CA GLY A 124 6.47 3.42 -17.22
C GLY A 124 6.97 4.41 -16.16
N TRP A 125 7.50 3.92 -15.03
CA TRP A 125 8.07 4.74 -13.97
C TRP A 125 9.59 4.60 -13.88
N ALA A 126 10.23 5.62 -13.33
CA ALA A 126 11.66 5.64 -13.03
C ALA A 126 11.88 6.23 -11.63
N GLU A 127 12.79 5.60 -10.87
CA GLU A 127 13.14 6.01 -9.52
C GLU A 127 14.58 6.57 -9.52
N PRO A 128 14.79 7.87 -9.23
CA PRO A 128 16.14 8.44 -9.16
C PRO A 128 16.98 7.96 -7.95
N TYR A 129 16.37 7.35 -6.92
CA TYR A 129 17.11 6.91 -5.73
C TYR A 129 17.74 5.53 -5.91
N SER A 130 18.98 5.38 -5.44
CA SER A 130 19.76 4.12 -5.51
C SER A 130 19.47 3.15 -4.36
N HIS A 131 18.75 3.60 -3.33
CA HIS A 131 18.45 2.83 -2.13
C HIS A 131 16.97 2.95 -1.79
N ILE A 132 16.43 1.89 -1.18
CA ILE A 132 15.09 1.85 -0.65
C ILE A 132 15.14 1.67 0.87
N VAL A 133 14.30 2.43 1.57
CA VAL A 133 14.05 2.28 3.01
C VAL A 133 12.67 1.64 3.16
N VAL A 134 12.63 0.48 3.82
CA VAL A 134 11.40 -0.27 4.07
C VAL A 134 11.06 -0.16 5.55
N MET A 135 9.88 0.36 5.86
CA MET A 135 9.37 0.48 7.24
C MET A 135 8.21 -0.48 7.43
N ALA A 136 8.24 -1.23 8.53
CA ALA A 136 7.13 -2.07 8.96
C ALA A 136 6.28 -1.29 9.97
N ILE A 137 4.97 -1.26 9.71
CA ILE A 137 3.95 -0.69 10.59
C ILE A 137 3.00 -1.81 11.01
N ALA A 138 2.91 -2.09 12.30
CA ALA A 138 2.08 -3.17 12.84
C ALA A 138 0.62 -2.75 12.95
N MET A 139 -0.27 -3.56 12.39
CA MET A 139 -1.71 -3.48 12.67
C MET A 139 -2.05 -4.22 13.96
N ASP A 140 -3.10 -3.76 14.63
CA ASP A 140 -3.66 -4.47 15.79
C ASP A 140 -4.23 -5.83 15.37
N TYR A 141 -3.63 -6.91 15.89
CA TYR A 141 -3.98 -8.27 15.51
C TYR A 141 -5.43 -8.61 15.82
N ASP A 142 -5.88 -8.30 17.04
CA ASP A 142 -7.22 -8.66 17.51
C ASP A 142 -8.29 -7.93 16.67
N THR A 143 -8.08 -6.68 16.31
CA THR A 143 -8.96 -5.92 15.41
C THR A 143 -8.95 -6.51 14.00
N MET A 144 -7.78 -6.85 13.46
CA MET A 144 -7.66 -7.42 12.11
C MET A 144 -8.28 -8.82 11.99
N THR A 145 -8.34 -9.61 13.07
CA THR A 145 -9.05 -10.91 13.07
C THR A 145 -10.55 -10.78 12.85
N GLN A 146 -11.11 -9.57 13.03
CA GLN A 146 -12.52 -9.28 12.77
C GLN A 146 -12.81 -9.06 11.30
N ALA A 147 -11.81 -9.04 10.41
CA ALA A 147 -12.07 -8.88 8.98
C ALA A 147 -13.11 -9.90 8.47
N PRO A 148 -14.08 -9.47 7.64
CA PRO A 148 -14.15 -8.18 6.94
C PRO A 148 -15.01 -7.10 7.63
N GLU A 149 -15.22 -7.17 8.94
CA GLU A 149 -16.02 -6.16 9.67
C GLU A 149 -15.36 -4.76 9.59
N ILE A 150 -16.19 -3.71 9.76
CA ILE A 150 -15.76 -2.30 9.65
C ILE A 150 -14.55 -1.96 10.53
N ALA A 151 -14.45 -2.53 11.73
CA ALA A 151 -13.34 -2.29 12.64
C ALA A 151 -11.97 -2.59 12.02
N ALA A 152 -11.86 -3.69 11.25
CA ALA A 152 -10.63 -4.02 10.54
C ALA A 152 -10.32 -3.00 9.42
N GLY A 153 -11.36 -2.49 8.74
CA GLY A 153 -11.20 -1.43 7.74
C GLY A 153 -10.72 -0.10 8.34
N VAL A 154 -11.24 0.25 9.53
CA VAL A 154 -10.80 1.43 10.29
C VAL A 154 -9.33 1.30 10.68
N GLU A 155 -8.93 0.12 11.18
CA GLU A 155 -7.53 -0.15 11.55
C GLU A 155 -6.58 -0.02 10.36
N VAL A 156 -6.94 -0.56 9.20
CA VAL A 156 -6.13 -0.40 7.98
C VAL A 156 -5.92 1.08 7.65
N VAL A 157 -6.99 1.89 7.62
CA VAL A 157 -6.86 3.31 7.27
C VAL A 157 -6.05 4.09 8.31
N ARG A 158 -6.18 3.74 9.60
CA ARG A 158 -5.41 4.35 10.69
C ARG A 158 -3.91 4.20 10.48
N GLN A 159 -3.42 3.07 9.98
CA GLN A 159 -1.98 2.85 9.77
C GLN A 159 -1.41 3.56 8.54
N TYR A 160 -2.28 4.05 7.65
CA TYR A 160 -1.87 4.89 6.52
C TYR A 160 -1.87 6.39 6.88
N ALA A 161 -2.29 6.76 8.09
CA ALA A 161 -2.39 8.12 8.57
C ALA A 161 -1.05 8.67 9.07
#